data_AF-A0A349UIR7-F1
#
_entry.id   AF-A0A349UIR7-F1
#
_cell.length_a   1.000
_cell.length_b   1.000
_cell.length_c   1.000
_cell.angle_alpha   90.00
_cell.angle_beta   90.00
_cell.angle_gamma   90.00
#
_symmetry.space_group_name_H-M   'P 1'
#
loop_
_entity.id
_entity.type
_entity.pdbx_description
1 polymer ?
#
loop_
_entity_poly.entity_id
_entity_poly.type
_entity_poly.pdbx_seq_one_letter_code
_entity_poly.pdbx_strand_id
1 'polypeptide(L)'
;SGAEANEAALKLVRLAAGEGRYKIVSFNHCFHGRTMGSLSLTPGKYQQGFEPMLPGNVKADYGDLDSVAAAIDGETAGVFVEPIQGEG
;
A
#
# COMPACT_ATOMS: atom_id res chain seq x y z
N SER A 1 13.21 -10.76 5.78
CA SER A 1 12.66 -11.10 4.45
C SER A 1 12.10 -9.84 3.77
N GLY A 2 11.70 -9.90 2.49
CA GLY A 2 11.12 -8.73 1.80
C GLY A 2 9.80 -8.26 2.42
N ALA A 3 8.90 -9.19 2.77
CA ALA A 3 7.63 -8.86 3.40
C ALA A 3 7.81 -8.17 4.76
N GLU A 4 8.77 -8.63 5.59
CA GLU A 4 9.06 -8.00 6.88
C GLU A 4 9.68 -6.60 6.73
N ALA A 5 10.48 -6.37 5.69
CA ALA A 5 11.01 -5.04 5.40
C ALA A 5 9.87 -4.07 5.03
N ASN A 6 8.88 -4.53 4.26
CA ASN A 6 7.72 -3.72 3.89
C ASN A 6 6.79 -3.47 5.09
N GLU A 7 6.62 -4.43 6.02
CA GLU A 7 5.92 -4.20 7.29
C GLU A 7 6.62 -3.13 8.13
N ALA A 8 7.97 -3.15 8.19
CA ALA A 8 8.73 -2.13 8.88
C ALA A 8 8.52 -0.75 8.26
N ALA A 9 8.57 -0.64 6.93
CA ALA A 9 8.29 0.61 6.20
C ALA A 9 6.86 1.12 6.46
N LEU A 10 5.86 0.23 6.41
CA LEU A 10 4.46 0.55 6.68
C LEU A 10 4.25 1.10 8.10
N LYS A 11 4.93 0.52 9.09
CA LYS A 11 4.90 1.01 10.48
C LYS A 11 5.60 2.36 10.63
N LEU A 12 6.76 2.53 10.01
CA LEU A 12 7.55 3.76 10.09
C LEU A 12 6.81 4.94 9.47
N VAL A 13 6.20 4.76 8.28
CA VAL A 13 5.47 5.84 7.62
C VAL A 13 4.23 6.26 8.42
N ARG A 14 3.48 5.31 8.99
CA ARG A 14 2.34 5.62 9.87
C ARG A 14 2.76 6.31 11.16
N LEU A 15 3.87 5.89 11.76
CA LEU A 15 4.42 6.54 12.96
C LEU A 15 4.83 8.00 12.68
N ALA A 16 5.39 8.27 11.51
CA ALA A 16 5.90 9.59 11.14
C ALA A 16 4.81 10.55 10.61
N ALA A 17 3.69 10.03 10.08
CA ALA A 17 2.69 10.84 9.39
C ALA A 17 1.89 11.79 10.31
N GLY A 18 1.84 11.51 11.61
CA GLY A 18 1.04 12.27 12.59
C GLY A 18 -0.39 11.77 12.74
N GLU A 19 -1.14 12.39 13.65
CA GLU A 19 -2.51 11.96 13.99
C GLU A 19 -3.46 12.00 12.79
N GLY A 20 -4.34 11.01 12.68
CA GLY A 20 -5.35 10.93 11.62
C GLY A 20 -4.81 10.47 10.26
N ARG A 21 -3.50 10.33 10.08
CA ARG A 21 -2.90 9.89 8.81
C ARG A 21 -2.49 8.43 8.84
N TYR A 22 -3.26 7.59 8.15
CA TYR A 22 -3.06 6.13 8.11
C TYR A 22 -3.23 5.53 6.72
N LYS A 23 -3.76 6.28 5.75
CA LYS A 23 -3.98 5.79 4.40
C LYS A 23 -2.65 5.60 3.68
N ILE A 24 -2.52 4.47 3.00
CA ILE A 24 -1.36 4.16 2.16
C ILE A 24 -1.87 3.93 0.76
N VAL A 25 -1.37 4.74 -0.17
CA VAL A 25 -1.61 4.56 -1.59
C VAL A 25 -0.60 3.53 -2.10
N SER A 26 -1.09 2.50 -2.76
CA SER A 26 -0.30 1.48 -3.47
C SER A 26 -0.92 1.28 -4.85
N PHE A 27 -0.33 0.44 -5.69
CA PHE A 27 -0.71 0.40 -7.10
C PHE A 27 -1.45 -0.88 -7.47
N ASN A 28 -2.33 -0.80 -8.47
CA ASN A 28 -2.85 -1.99 -9.11
C ASN A 28 -1.67 -2.85 -9.64
N HIS A 29 -1.81 -4.18 -9.56
CA HIS A 29 -0.79 -5.17 -9.97
C HIS A 29 0.54 -5.21 -9.17
N CYS A 30 0.70 -4.43 -8.10
CA CYS A 30 1.92 -4.49 -7.27
C CYS A 30 2.01 -5.75 -6.39
N PHE A 31 3.23 -6.09 -5.96
CA PHE A 31 3.48 -7.19 -5.02
C PHE A 31 4.45 -6.77 -3.91
N HIS A 32 3.94 -6.69 -2.68
CA HIS A 32 4.71 -6.26 -1.51
C HIS A 32 4.90 -7.36 -0.45
N GLY A 33 4.35 -8.55 -0.69
CA GLY A 33 4.49 -9.72 0.18
C GLY A 33 3.16 -10.21 0.73
N ARG A 34 3.22 -11.22 1.61
CA ARG A 34 2.04 -11.97 2.06
C ARG A 34 1.83 -11.99 3.58
N THR A 35 2.59 -11.22 4.34
CA THR A 35 2.23 -10.88 5.73
C THR A 35 1.05 -9.91 5.72
N MET A 36 0.17 -9.91 6.72
CA MET A 36 -1.12 -9.21 6.63
C MET A 36 -1.05 -7.72 6.22
N GLY A 37 -0.02 -6.97 6.66
CA GLY A 37 0.15 -5.58 6.25
C GLY A 37 0.63 -5.44 4.81
N SER A 38 1.68 -6.17 4.46
CA SER A 38 2.20 -6.24 3.08
C SER A 38 1.18 -6.81 2.08
N LEU A 39 0.36 -7.76 2.53
CA LEU A 39 -0.73 -8.36 1.75
C LEU A 39 -1.84 -7.36 1.48
N SER A 40 -2.14 -6.48 2.44
CA SER A 40 -3.08 -5.37 2.22
C SER A 40 -2.62 -4.48 1.06
N LEU A 41 -1.31 -4.27 0.93
CA LEU A 41 -0.74 -3.53 -0.18
C LEU A 41 -0.66 -4.35 -1.48
N THR A 42 -0.81 -5.67 -1.46
CA THR A 42 -0.71 -6.58 -2.62
C THR A 42 -2.11 -6.97 -3.16
N PRO A 43 -2.69 -6.27 -4.16
CA PRO A 43 -4.06 -6.50 -4.62
C PRO A 43 -4.28 -7.83 -5.36
N GLY A 44 -5.55 -8.18 -5.53
CA GLY A 44 -5.99 -9.26 -6.40
C GLY A 44 -6.18 -10.59 -5.69
N LYS A 45 -5.91 -11.70 -6.40
CA LYS A 45 -6.18 -13.08 -5.94
C LYS A 45 -5.50 -13.45 -4.61
N TYR A 46 -4.46 -12.72 -4.22
CA TYR A 46 -3.71 -12.99 -3.00
C TYR A 46 -4.48 -12.65 -1.72
N GLN A 47 -5.46 -11.74 -1.80
CA GLN A 47 -6.23 -11.27 -0.64
C GLN A 47 -7.45 -12.14 -0.32
N GLN A 48 -7.87 -13.00 -1.26
CA GLN A 48 -9.09 -13.80 -1.15
C GLN A 48 -9.07 -14.71 0.08
N GLY A 49 -10.05 -14.54 0.95
CA GLY A 49 -10.21 -15.31 2.19
C GLY A 49 -9.50 -14.73 3.41
N PHE A 50 -8.80 -13.60 3.25
CA PHE A 50 -8.10 -12.91 4.34
C PHE A 50 -8.73 -11.56 4.69
N GLU A 51 -9.84 -11.20 4.04
CA GLU A 51 -10.53 -9.94 4.26
C GLU A 51 -11.10 -9.81 5.68
N PRO A 52 -11.20 -8.58 6.23
CA PRO A 52 -10.80 -7.30 5.61
C PRO A 52 -9.30 -7.02 5.66
N MET A 53 -8.80 -6.31 4.65
CA MET A 53 -7.43 -5.77 4.63
C MET A 53 -7.25 -4.63 5.64
N LEU A 54 -6.01 -4.22 5.89
CA LEU A 54 -5.72 -3.08 6.76
C LEU A 54 -6.52 -1.84 6.34
N PRO A 55 -7.17 -1.13 7.28
CA PRO A 55 -7.84 0.13 7.02
C PRO A 55 -6.90 1.13 6.36
N GLY A 56 -7.45 1.92 5.43
CA GLY A 56 -6.69 2.93 4.67
C GLY A 56 -5.81 2.36 3.56
N ASN A 57 -6.01 1.10 3.14
CA ASN A 57 -5.42 0.60 1.91
C ASN A 57 -6.12 1.22 0.68
N VAL A 58 -5.43 2.10 -0.03
CA VAL A 58 -5.93 2.80 -1.22
C VAL A 58 -5.14 2.33 -2.45
N LYS A 59 -5.81 2.16 -3.59
CA LYS A 59 -5.18 1.78 -4.87
C LYS A 59 -5.26 2.91 -5.88
N ALA A 60 -4.15 3.14 -6.57
CA ALA A 60 -4.04 3.98 -7.76
C ALA A 60 -3.51 3.17 -8.95
N ASP A 61 -3.61 3.74 -10.15
CA ASP A 61 -3.11 3.12 -11.37
C ASP A 61 -1.62 3.42 -11.58
N TYR A 62 -0.85 2.38 -11.91
CA TYR A 62 0.59 2.51 -12.10
C TYR A 62 0.89 3.31 -13.36
N GLY A 63 1.72 4.36 -13.23
CA GLY A 63 2.06 5.26 -14.34
C GLY A 63 1.03 6.36 -14.62
N ASP A 64 -0.08 6.42 -13.89
CA ASP A 64 -1.10 7.46 -14.01
C ASP A 64 -1.02 8.45 -12.84
N LEU A 65 -0.49 9.65 -13.11
CA LEU A 65 -0.35 10.70 -12.09
C LEU A 65 -1.68 11.29 -11.63
N ASP A 66 -2.70 11.32 -12.50
CA ASP A 66 -4.02 11.85 -12.15
C ASP A 66 -4.74 10.89 -11.18
N SER A 67 -4.62 9.59 -11.42
CA SER A 67 -5.10 8.53 -10.51
C SER A 67 -4.41 8.62 -9.14
N VAL A 68 -3.10 8.85 -9.10
CA VAL A 68 -2.36 9.07 -7.85
C VAL A 68 -2.79 10.35 -7.14
N ALA A 69 -2.95 11.46 -7.86
CA ALA A 69 -3.37 12.72 -7.27
C ALA A 69 -4.76 12.63 -6.65
N ALA A 70 -5.70 11.92 -7.30
CA ALA A 70 -7.05 11.69 -6.79
C ALA A 70 -7.08 10.79 -5.54
N ALA A 71 -6.11 9.89 -5.38
CA ALA A 71 -6.02 8.97 -4.24
C ALA A 71 -5.41 9.61 -2.97
N ILE A 72 -4.77 10.79 -3.09
CA ILE A 72 -4.09 11.46 -1.99
C ILE A 72 -5.01 12.50 -1.33
N ASP A 73 -5.13 12.41 -0.01
CA ASP A 73 -5.93 13.32 0.81
C ASP A 73 -5.29 13.63 2.17
N GLY A 74 -6.03 14.34 3.04
CA GLY A 74 -5.56 14.74 4.37
C GLY A 74 -5.26 13.58 5.34
N GLU A 75 -5.73 12.36 5.06
CA GLU A 75 -5.50 11.14 5.86
C GLU A 75 -4.36 10.28 5.27
N THR A 76 -3.73 10.71 4.17
CA THR A 76 -2.66 9.95 3.50
C THR A 76 -1.34 10.05 4.26
N ALA A 77 -0.83 8.90 4.68
CA ALA A 77 0.47 8.76 5.33
C ALA A 77 1.61 8.61 4.31
N GLY A 78 1.38 7.93 3.19
CA GLY A 78 2.40 7.77 2.15
C GLY A 78 1.96 7.00 0.92
N VAL A 79 2.85 6.98 -0.08
CA VAL A 79 2.73 6.22 -1.33
C VAL A 79 3.78 5.11 -1.35
N PHE A 80 3.36 3.88 -1.59
CA PHE A 80 4.21 2.69 -1.64
C PHE A 80 4.32 2.22 -3.09
N VAL A 81 5.52 2.27 -3.66
CA VAL A 81 5.75 2.07 -5.10
C VAL A 81 6.96 1.18 -5.38
N GLU A 82 6.84 0.33 -6.39
CA GLU A 82 7.97 -0.37 -7.01
C GLU A 82 8.49 0.50 -8.18
N PRO A 83 9.80 0.76 -8.30
CA PRO A 83 10.33 1.51 -9.44
C PRO A 83 9.99 0.86 -10.79
N ILE A 84 9.92 -0.47 -10.81
CA ILE A 84 9.41 -1.30 -11.90
C ILE A 84 8.65 -2.45 -11.22
N GLN A 85 7.39 -2.68 -11.58
CA GLN A 85 6.60 -3.79 -11.03
C GLN A 85 7.13 -5.13 -11.56
N GLY A 86 7.60 -6.00 -10.66
CA GLY A 86 8.26 -7.25 -11.04
C GLY A 86 7.29 -8.40 -11.31
N GLU A 87 6.38 -8.64 -10.36
CA GLU A 87 5.41 -9.76 -10.39
C GLU A 87 4.11 -9.43 -11.14
N GLY A 88 4.05 -8.25 -11.78
CA GLY A 88 2.85 -7.65 -12.38
C GLY A 88 2.06 -8.57 -13.31
#